data_AF-A0A538RGR5-F1
#
_entry.id   AF-A0A538RGR5-F1
#
_cell.length_a   1.000
_cell.length_b   1.000
_cell.length_c   1.000
_cell.angle_alpha   90.00
_cell.angle_beta   90.00
_cell.angle_gamma   90.00
#
_symmetry.space_group_name_H-M   'P 1'
#
loop_
_entity.id
_entity.type
_entity.pdbx_description
1 polymer ?
#
loop_
_entity_poly.entity_id
_entity_poly.type
_entity_poly.pdbx_seq_one_letter_code
_entity_poly.pdbx_strand_id
1 'polypeptide(L)'
;MTKPKAPTIRRNIPNEIRVPLRSHATVIGELVWASNFSHGAFEILFSHVVNHTNFQMGRSIWHTAASDSGQLKMLMAATKASERLSIKMRATILWAVGKALKLGELRNDAVHSATVVITTTKPAKIVPASIGTKPTRYEKLERMPDLKKQFRLVKGDLLQIGQYVHALWPHLAGFDLLPPLPRRPQLRSIPKDISKKAVRRLKR
;
A
#
# COMPACT_ATOMS: atom_id res chain seq x y z
N MET A 1 44.31 -4.85 -35.67
CA MET A 1 43.06 -4.73 -34.88
C MET A 1 43.33 -3.85 -33.67
N THR A 2 42.66 -2.72 -33.54
CA THR A 2 42.80 -1.84 -32.36
C THR A 2 42.09 -2.45 -31.16
N LYS A 3 42.75 -2.50 -29.99
CA LYS A 3 42.11 -2.97 -28.75
C LYS A 3 40.89 -2.10 -28.43
N PRO A 4 39.73 -2.69 -28.10
CA PRO A 4 38.56 -1.90 -27.67
C PRO A 4 38.91 -1.10 -26.41
N LYS A 5 38.53 0.18 -26.39
CA LYS A 5 38.71 1.03 -25.20
C LYS A 5 37.69 0.62 -24.13
N ALA A 6 38.12 0.61 -22.87
CA ALA A 6 37.23 0.39 -21.74
C ALA A 6 36.15 1.50 -21.69
N PRO A 7 34.89 1.15 -21.36
CA PRO A 7 33.83 2.14 -21.24
C PRO A 7 34.04 3.03 -20.01
N THR A 8 33.78 4.34 -20.15
CA THR A 8 33.77 5.28 -19.01
C THR A 8 32.40 5.30 -18.34
N ILE A 9 32.32 4.90 -17.06
CA ILE A 9 31.09 4.96 -16.28
C ILE A 9 30.90 6.38 -15.73
N ARG A 10 29.76 7.01 -16.05
CA ARG A 10 29.43 8.37 -15.60
C ARG A 10 28.53 8.34 -14.36
N ARG A 11 28.72 9.29 -13.44
CA ARG A 11 27.85 9.49 -12.26
C ARG A 11 26.42 9.94 -12.63
N ASN A 12 26.29 10.67 -13.73
CA ASN A 12 25.03 11.25 -14.15
C ASN A 12 24.17 10.23 -14.89
N ILE A 13 22.86 10.26 -14.61
CA ILE A 13 21.86 9.52 -15.39
C ILE A 13 21.90 10.04 -16.85
N PRO A 14 22.06 9.15 -17.84
CA PRO A 14 22.04 9.51 -19.25
C PRO A 14 20.77 10.27 -19.65
N ASN A 15 20.89 11.25 -20.54
CA ASN A 15 19.80 12.15 -20.90
C ASN A 15 18.62 11.39 -21.53
N GLU A 16 18.91 10.36 -22.32
CA GLU A 16 17.98 9.49 -23.02
C GLU A 16 17.03 8.72 -22.09
N ILE A 17 17.44 8.44 -20.84
CA ILE A 17 16.61 7.72 -19.87
C ILE A 17 16.05 8.62 -18.76
N ARG A 18 16.47 9.89 -18.71
CA ARG A 18 16.11 10.80 -17.60
C ARG A 18 14.61 11.04 -17.48
N VAL A 19 13.93 11.27 -18.60
CA VAL A 19 12.48 11.52 -18.63
C VAL A 19 11.66 10.30 -18.18
N PRO A 20 11.83 9.09 -18.76
CA PRO A 20 11.09 7.92 -18.30
C PRO A 20 11.43 7.53 -16.86
N LEU A 21 12.69 7.69 -16.43
CA LEU A 21 13.10 7.44 -15.04
C LEU A 21 12.43 8.39 -14.06
N ARG A 22 12.40 9.69 -14.33
CA ARG A 22 11.67 10.66 -13.50
C ARG A 22 10.19 10.32 -13.44
N SER A 23 9.57 10.01 -14.58
CA SER A 23 8.14 9.63 -14.62
C SER A 23 7.85 8.40 -13.76
N HIS A 24 8.71 7.39 -13.77
CA HIS A 24 8.56 6.20 -12.93
C HIS A 24 8.80 6.52 -11.45
N ALA A 25 9.91 7.21 -11.15
CA ALA A 25 10.30 7.58 -9.79
C ALA A 25 9.23 8.43 -9.09
N THR A 26 8.60 9.39 -9.78
CA THR A 26 7.49 10.19 -9.23
C THR A 26 6.34 9.31 -8.78
N VAL A 27 5.91 8.36 -9.62
CA VAL A 27 4.78 7.47 -9.29
C VAL A 27 5.11 6.59 -8.08
N ILE A 28 6.32 6.05 -8.00
CA ILE A 28 6.76 5.25 -6.85
C ILE A 28 6.87 6.10 -5.58
N GLY A 29 7.48 7.29 -5.68
CA GLY A 29 7.64 8.20 -4.55
C GLY A 29 6.31 8.64 -3.94
N GLU A 30 5.33 9.01 -4.78
CA GLU A 30 3.98 9.35 -4.31
C GLU A 30 3.26 8.15 -3.66
N LEU A 31 3.45 6.95 -4.21
CA LEU A 31 2.88 5.71 -3.66
C LEU A 31 3.48 5.36 -2.30
N VAL A 32 4.80 5.54 -2.12
CA VAL A 32 5.48 5.36 -0.81
C VAL A 32 4.98 6.40 0.19
N TRP A 33 4.87 7.66 -0.21
CA TRP A 33 4.33 8.72 0.65
C TRP A 33 2.91 8.39 1.12
N ALA A 34 2.01 7.98 0.22
CA ALA A 34 0.64 7.60 0.56
C ALA A 34 0.59 6.37 1.49
N SER A 35 1.49 5.40 1.27
CA SER A 35 1.65 4.24 2.16
C SER A 35 2.01 4.70 3.58
N ASN A 36 3.01 5.57 3.73
CA ASN A 36 3.45 6.06 5.03
C ASN A 36 2.37 6.90 5.74
N PHE A 37 1.64 7.74 5.01
CA PHE A 37 0.49 8.46 5.54
C PHE A 37 -0.57 7.49 6.09
N SER A 38 -0.93 6.46 5.31
CA SER A 38 -1.89 5.45 5.76
C SER A 38 -1.39 4.70 7.00
N HIS A 39 -0.09 4.39 7.03
CA HIS A 39 0.55 3.69 8.13
C HIS A 39 0.45 4.48 9.44
N GLY A 40 0.78 5.78 9.41
CA GLY A 40 0.64 6.66 10.58
C GLY A 40 -0.81 6.78 11.07
N ALA A 41 -1.80 6.78 10.16
CA ALA A 41 -3.21 6.76 10.56
C ALA A 41 -3.59 5.46 11.30
N PHE A 42 -3.05 4.31 10.87
CA PHE A 42 -3.27 3.03 11.55
C PHE A 42 -2.56 2.94 12.90
N GLU A 43 -1.38 3.54 13.05
CA GLU A 43 -0.69 3.68 14.34
C GLU A 43 -1.57 4.42 15.36
N ILE A 44 -2.12 5.57 14.98
CA ILE A 44 -3.01 6.35 15.84
C ILE A 44 -4.22 5.52 16.26
N LEU A 45 -4.86 4.86 15.28
CA LEU A 45 -6.01 4.01 15.54
C LEU A 45 -5.65 2.86 16.50
N PHE A 46 -4.51 2.20 16.29
CA PHE A 46 -4.03 1.12 17.15
C PHE A 46 -3.81 1.56 18.58
N SER A 47 -3.16 2.72 18.78
CA SER A 47 -2.91 3.24 20.12
C SER A 47 -4.20 3.39 20.92
N HIS A 48 -5.26 3.92 20.30
CA HIS A 48 -6.56 4.05 20.96
C HIS A 48 -7.31 2.73 21.14
N VAL A 49 -7.11 1.75 20.26
CA VAL A 49 -7.73 0.41 20.43
C VAL A 49 -7.10 -0.33 21.61
N VAL A 50 -5.78 -0.29 21.75
CA VAL A 50 -5.04 -1.01 22.80
C VAL A 50 -5.14 -0.32 24.15
N ASN A 51 -4.93 1.00 24.20
CA ASN A 51 -5.02 1.75 25.45
C ASN A 51 -5.57 3.17 25.20
N HIS A 52 -6.84 3.37 25.55
CA HIS A 52 -7.53 4.63 25.34
C HIS A 52 -7.08 5.76 26.28
N THR A 53 -6.47 5.44 27.43
CA THR A 53 -5.98 6.44 28.39
C THR A 53 -4.50 6.75 28.22
N ASN A 54 -3.73 5.84 27.61
CA ASN A 54 -2.30 6.02 27.39
C ASN A 54 -1.92 5.74 25.92
N PHE A 55 -2.04 6.78 25.10
CA PHE A 55 -1.66 6.76 23.69
C PHE A 55 -0.20 6.34 23.47
N GLN A 56 0.72 6.81 24.32
CA GLN A 56 2.15 6.51 24.16
C GLN A 56 2.46 5.03 24.39
N MET A 57 1.76 4.36 25.31
CA MET A 57 1.91 2.92 25.51
C MET A 57 1.53 2.13 24.24
N GLY A 58 0.38 2.46 23.65
CA GLY A 58 -0.04 1.84 22.39
C GLY A 58 0.95 2.10 21.25
N ARG A 59 1.49 3.32 21.17
CA ARG A 59 2.50 3.70 20.19
C ARG A 59 3.80 2.91 20.36
N SER A 60 4.30 2.80 21.59
CA SER A 60 5.49 1.99 21.89
C SER A 60 5.29 0.53 21.49
N ILE A 61 4.11 -0.04 21.76
CA ILE A 61 3.77 -1.41 21.34
C ILE A 61 3.77 -1.52 19.81
N TRP A 62 3.19 -0.55 19.10
CA TRP A 62 3.15 -0.53 17.62
C TRP A 62 4.55 -0.64 17.01
N HIS A 63 5.52 0.09 17.56
CA HIS A 63 6.90 0.10 17.04
C HIS A 63 7.75 -1.12 17.44
N THR A 64 7.21 -2.08 18.19
CA THR A 64 7.92 -3.34 18.50
C THR A 64 7.92 -4.35 17.34
N ALA A 65 6.92 -4.28 16.45
CA ALA A 65 6.85 -5.17 15.30
C ALA A 65 7.67 -4.64 14.13
N ALA A 66 8.57 -5.47 13.60
CA ALA A 66 9.50 -5.10 12.54
C ALA A 66 8.88 -4.95 11.13
N SER A 67 7.56 -5.07 10.98
CA SER A 67 6.92 -4.95 9.66
C SER A 67 5.51 -4.38 9.74
N ASP A 68 5.15 -3.57 8.74
CA ASP A 68 3.81 -2.98 8.57
C ASP A 68 2.70 -4.05 8.65
N SER A 69 2.93 -5.21 8.02
CA SER A 69 1.95 -6.30 8.03
C SER A 69 1.79 -6.93 9.42
N GLY A 70 2.87 -7.01 10.19
CA GLY A 70 2.84 -7.47 11.58
C GLY A 70 2.07 -6.50 12.46
N GLN A 71 2.34 -5.20 12.33
CA GLN A 71 1.63 -4.14 13.04
C GLN A 71 0.13 -4.14 12.73
N LEU A 72 -0.25 -4.25 11.45
CA LEU A 72 -1.66 -4.38 11.05
C LEU A 72 -2.32 -5.66 11.60
N LYS A 73 -1.60 -6.79 11.66
CA LYS A 73 -2.11 -8.02 12.29
C LYS A 73 -2.27 -7.86 13.81
N MET A 74 -1.38 -7.14 14.48
CA MET A 74 -1.54 -6.79 15.90
C MET A 74 -2.80 -5.96 16.12
N LEU A 75 -3.05 -4.94 15.29
CA LEU A 75 -4.31 -4.18 15.32
C LEU A 75 -5.53 -5.07 15.10
N MET A 76 -5.45 -6.01 14.15
CA MET A 76 -6.53 -6.97 13.93
C MET A 76 -6.83 -7.81 15.18
N ALA A 77 -5.80 -8.29 15.86
CA ALA A 77 -5.92 -9.07 17.09
C ALA A 77 -6.49 -8.23 18.24
N ALA A 78 -5.92 -7.05 18.49
CA ALA A 78 -6.40 -6.12 19.51
C ALA A 78 -7.87 -5.73 19.29
N THR A 79 -8.26 -5.48 18.03
CA THR A 79 -9.65 -5.17 17.66
C THR A 79 -10.59 -6.34 17.93
N LYS A 80 -10.15 -7.59 17.74
CA LYS A 80 -10.96 -8.79 18.05
C LYS A 80 -11.07 -9.03 19.56
N ALA A 81 -10.03 -8.73 20.32
CA ALA A 81 -10.02 -8.92 21.77
C ALA A 81 -10.72 -7.78 22.54
N SER A 82 -10.82 -6.58 21.97
CA SER A 82 -11.36 -5.41 22.68
C SER A 82 -12.84 -5.56 23.00
N GLU A 83 -13.23 -5.50 24.28
CA GLU A 83 -14.63 -5.51 24.72
C GLU A 83 -15.29 -4.13 24.60
N ARG A 84 -14.47 -3.07 24.56
CA ARG A 84 -14.91 -1.66 24.47
C ARG A 84 -15.53 -1.30 23.11
N LEU A 85 -15.14 -2.00 22.05
CA LEU A 85 -15.56 -1.67 20.70
C LEU A 85 -16.97 -2.22 20.39
N SER A 86 -17.86 -1.33 19.94
CA SER A 86 -19.13 -1.73 19.37
C SER A 86 -18.93 -2.68 18.17
N ILE A 87 -19.91 -3.55 17.92
CA ILE A 87 -19.88 -4.51 16.80
C ILE A 87 -19.61 -3.80 15.46
N LYS A 88 -20.24 -2.63 15.26
CA LYS A 88 -20.09 -1.83 14.04
C LYS A 88 -18.67 -1.26 13.90
N MET A 89 -18.09 -0.72 14.97
CA MET A 89 -16.73 -0.19 14.95
C MET A 89 -15.71 -1.31 14.72
N ARG A 90 -15.86 -2.43 15.43
CA ARG A 90 -15.02 -3.63 15.25
C ARG A 90 -15.01 -4.10 13.79
N ALA A 91 -16.18 -4.29 13.20
CA ALA A 91 -16.31 -4.71 11.80
C ALA A 91 -15.71 -3.68 10.82
N THR A 92 -15.76 -2.39 11.17
CA THR A 92 -15.19 -1.30 10.38
C THR A 92 -13.67 -1.32 10.39
N ILE A 93 -13.05 -1.42 11.58
CA ILE A 93 -11.60 -1.50 11.72
C ILE A 93 -11.05 -2.76 11.06
N LEU A 94 -11.68 -3.92 11.30
CA LEU A 94 -11.25 -5.19 10.68
C LEU A 94 -11.32 -5.14 9.15
N TRP A 95 -12.34 -4.49 8.60
CA TRP A 95 -12.43 -4.26 7.16
C TRP A 95 -11.26 -3.38 6.67
N ALA A 96 -10.98 -2.26 7.35
CA ALA A 96 -9.93 -1.34 6.95
C ALA A 96 -8.55 -2.00 6.98
N VAL A 97 -8.24 -2.74 8.05
CA VAL A 97 -7.00 -3.52 8.18
C VAL A 97 -6.86 -4.55 7.06
N GLY A 98 -7.93 -5.30 6.76
CA GLY A 98 -7.93 -6.27 5.67
C GLY A 98 -7.68 -5.64 4.29
N LYS A 99 -8.15 -4.41 4.06
CA LYS A 99 -7.85 -3.66 2.84
C LYS A 99 -6.42 -3.12 2.82
N ALA A 100 -5.93 -2.59 3.92
CA ALA A 100 -4.56 -2.09 4.04
C ALA A 100 -3.52 -3.19 3.82
N LEU A 101 -3.75 -4.41 4.32
CA LEU A 101 -2.88 -5.56 4.04
C LEU A 101 -2.78 -5.83 2.53
N LYS A 102 -3.91 -5.87 1.82
CA LYS A 102 -3.95 -6.07 0.35
C LYS A 102 -3.27 -4.91 -0.40
N LEU A 103 -3.46 -3.66 0.02
CA LEU A 103 -2.78 -2.51 -0.58
C LEU A 103 -1.27 -2.53 -0.31
N GLY A 104 -0.86 -2.98 0.88
CA GLY A 104 0.54 -3.15 1.25
C GLY A 104 1.27 -4.16 0.36
N GLU A 105 0.59 -5.26 -0.03
CA GLU A 105 1.13 -6.20 -1.02
C GLU A 105 1.35 -5.52 -2.38
N LEU A 106 0.38 -4.76 -2.88
CA LEU A 106 0.51 -4.02 -4.14
C LEU A 106 1.61 -2.96 -4.08
N ARG A 107 1.76 -2.27 -2.94
CA ARG A 107 2.87 -1.33 -2.71
C ARG A 107 4.21 -2.04 -2.73
N ASN A 108 4.30 -3.19 -2.06
CA ASN A 108 5.53 -3.97 -2.00
C ASN A 108 5.92 -4.50 -3.38
N ASP A 109 4.94 -4.82 -4.23
CA ASP A 109 5.21 -5.18 -5.62
C ASP A 109 5.80 -4.02 -6.40
N ALA A 110 5.32 -2.79 -6.18
CA ALA A 110 5.86 -1.60 -6.84
C ALA A 110 7.29 -1.25 -6.38
N VAL A 111 7.52 -1.28 -5.06
CA VAL A 111 8.77 -0.78 -4.43
C VAL A 111 9.91 -1.81 -4.47
N HIS A 112 9.58 -3.10 -4.39
CA HIS A 112 10.58 -4.17 -4.31
C HIS A 112 10.68 -4.99 -5.61
N SER A 113 10.41 -4.38 -6.75
CA SER A 113 10.69 -4.97 -8.07
C SER A 113 11.91 -4.32 -8.69
N ALA A 114 12.81 -5.15 -9.20
CA ALA A 114 13.85 -4.68 -10.08
C ALA A 114 13.23 -4.19 -11.40
N THR A 115 13.84 -3.17 -12.00
CA THR A 115 13.41 -2.60 -13.28
C THR A 115 14.59 -2.47 -14.22
N VAL A 116 14.34 -2.63 -15.51
CA VAL A 116 15.32 -2.36 -16.58
C VAL A 116 14.81 -1.25 -17.49
N VAL A 117 15.74 -0.58 -18.17
CA VAL A 117 15.42 0.45 -19.17
C VAL A 117 15.62 -0.12 -20.56
N ILE A 118 14.55 -0.10 -21.36
CA ILE A 118 14.58 -0.50 -22.78
C ILE A 118 14.83 0.75 -23.62
N THR A 119 16.09 0.94 -24.05
CA THR A 119 16.55 2.09 -24.85
C THR A 119 16.29 1.94 -26.35
N THR A 120 15.98 0.74 -26.83
CA THR A 120 15.63 0.48 -28.24
C THR A 120 14.28 1.06 -28.64
N THR A 121 13.46 1.46 -27.65
CA THR A 121 12.19 2.16 -27.87
C THR A 121 12.37 3.68 -27.81
N LYS A 122 11.62 4.42 -28.63
CA LYS A 122 11.56 5.89 -28.59
C LYS A 122 10.13 6.34 -28.24
N PRO A 123 9.87 6.92 -27.06
CA PRO A 123 10.83 7.15 -25.96
C PRO A 123 11.23 5.84 -25.25
N ALA A 124 12.37 5.85 -24.55
CA ALA A 124 12.82 4.72 -23.75
C ALA A 124 11.77 4.35 -22.67
N LYS A 125 11.68 3.05 -22.34
CA LYS A 125 10.67 2.53 -21.42
C LYS A 125 11.31 1.89 -20.18
N ILE A 126 10.65 2.04 -19.03
CA ILE A 126 11.00 1.30 -17.81
C ILE A 126 10.02 0.15 -17.67
N VAL A 127 10.54 -1.06 -17.53
CA VAL A 127 9.76 -2.29 -17.38
C VAL A 127 10.27 -3.11 -16.20
N PRO A 128 9.45 -3.99 -15.60
CA PRO A 128 9.91 -4.94 -14.60
C PRO A 128 11.02 -5.83 -15.16
N ALA A 129 11.97 -6.21 -14.31
CA ALA A 129 13.03 -7.14 -14.64
C ALA A 129 12.83 -8.45 -13.88
N SER A 130 13.00 -9.58 -14.56
CA SER A 130 12.94 -10.91 -13.92
C SER A 130 14.13 -11.16 -12.99
N ILE A 131 15.31 -10.65 -13.36
CA ILE A 131 16.51 -10.71 -12.52
C ILE A 131 16.35 -9.73 -11.35
N GLY A 132 16.44 -10.24 -10.12
CA GLY A 132 16.30 -9.45 -8.89
C GLY A 132 14.86 -9.23 -8.42
N THR A 133 13.86 -9.75 -9.14
CA THR A 133 12.45 -9.73 -8.73
C THR A 133 11.98 -11.16 -8.47
N LYS A 134 11.16 -11.36 -7.43
CA LYS A 134 10.53 -12.68 -7.19
C LYS A 134 9.70 -13.10 -8.42
N PRO A 135 9.77 -14.36 -8.90
CA PRO A 135 9.08 -14.79 -10.13
C PRO A 135 7.57 -14.46 -10.14
N THR A 136 6.87 -14.76 -9.04
CA THR A 136 5.43 -14.48 -8.91
C THR A 136 5.09 -12.99 -8.99
N ARG A 137 5.98 -12.13 -8.48
CA ARG A 137 5.83 -10.66 -8.59
C ARG A 137 6.11 -10.17 -10.00
N TYR A 138 7.17 -10.69 -10.63
CA TYR A 138 7.50 -10.37 -12.01
C TYR A 138 6.34 -10.71 -12.95
N GLU A 139 5.83 -11.95 -12.91
CA GLU A 139 4.70 -12.41 -13.73
C GLU A 139 3.45 -11.54 -13.52
N LYS A 140 3.17 -11.18 -12.26
CA LYS A 140 2.04 -10.32 -11.92
C LYS A 140 2.18 -8.94 -12.55
N LEU A 141 3.37 -8.33 -12.49
CA LEU A 141 3.63 -6.99 -13.01
C LEU A 141 3.72 -6.97 -14.54
N GLU A 142 4.32 -7.99 -15.15
CA GLU A 142 4.41 -8.15 -16.60
C GLU A 142 3.03 -8.23 -17.26
N ARG A 143 2.06 -8.87 -16.61
CA ARG A 143 0.67 -8.97 -17.08
C ARG A 143 -0.13 -7.66 -16.94
N MET A 144 0.41 -6.62 -16.28
CA MET A 144 -0.31 -5.35 -16.13
C MET A 144 -0.16 -4.49 -17.39
N PRO A 145 -1.26 -4.10 -18.05
CA PRO A 145 -1.19 -3.35 -19.30
C PRO A 145 -0.60 -1.94 -19.11
N ASP A 146 -0.81 -1.33 -17.93
CA ASP A 146 -0.22 -0.04 -17.57
C ASP A 146 0.13 -0.02 -16.08
N LEU A 147 1.40 -0.33 -15.79
CA LEU A 147 1.96 -0.33 -14.44
C LEU A 147 1.84 1.03 -13.75
N LYS A 148 2.09 2.13 -14.47
CA LYS A 148 2.04 3.48 -13.88
C LYS A 148 0.62 3.84 -13.50
N LYS A 149 -0.37 3.52 -14.35
CA LYS A 149 -1.78 3.70 -14.03
C LYS A 149 -2.18 2.86 -12.81
N GLN A 150 -1.76 1.60 -12.76
CA GLN A 150 -2.07 0.73 -11.62
C GLN A 150 -1.49 1.29 -10.31
N PHE A 151 -0.24 1.73 -10.30
CA PHE A 151 0.38 2.31 -9.11
C PHE A 151 -0.28 3.62 -8.68
N ARG A 152 -0.75 4.46 -9.61
CA ARG A 152 -1.54 5.65 -9.27
C ARG A 152 -2.88 5.29 -8.62
N LEU A 153 -3.53 4.20 -9.03
CA LEU A 153 -4.74 3.71 -8.38
C LEU A 153 -4.43 3.25 -6.95
N VAL A 154 -3.36 2.47 -6.75
CA VAL A 154 -2.92 2.03 -5.42
C VAL A 154 -2.60 3.22 -4.52
N LYS A 155 -1.90 4.23 -5.03
CA LYS A 155 -1.66 5.49 -4.30
C LYS A 155 -2.96 6.13 -3.83
N GLY A 156 -3.93 6.30 -4.74
CA GLY A 156 -5.23 6.91 -4.42
C GLY A 156 -5.97 6.13 -3.34
N ASP A 157 -5.98 4.80 -3.46
CA ASP A 157 -6.62 3.91 -2.48
C ASP A 157 -5.91 3.93 -1.11
N LEU A 158 -4.57 4.02 -1.08
CA LEU A 158 -3.78 4.18 0.16
C LEU A 158 -4.08 5.50 0.86
N LEU A 159 -4.16 6.60 0.11
CA LEU A 159 -4.55 7.89 0.65
C LEU A 159 -5.98 7.83 1.20
N GLN A 160 -6.91 7.27 0.43
CA GLN A 160 -8.31 7.18 0.81
C GLN A 160 -8.54 6.29 2.04
N ILE A 161 -7.85 5.15 2.15
CA ILE A 161 -7.95 4.31 3.36
C ILE A 161 -7.30 4.99 4.57
N GLY A 162 -6.19 5.72 4.38
CA GLY A 162 -5.56 6.49 5.45
C GLY A 162 -6.49 7.57 5.99
N GLN A 163 -7.12 8.35 5.11
CA GLN A 163 -8.11 9.37 5.50
C GLN A 163 -9.31 8.75 6.19
N TYR A 164 -9.82 7.63 5.66
CA TYR A 164 -10.92 6.89 6.27
C TYR A 164 -10.59 6.46 7.69
N VAL A 165 -9.43 5.84 7.90
CA VAL A 165 -8.95 5.37 9.21
C VAL A 165 -8.71 6.53 10.17
N HIS A 166 -8.11 7.61 9.69
CA HIS A 166 -7.92 8.83 10.48
C HIS A 166 -9.26 9.42 10.93
N ALA A 167 -10.33 9.32 10.15
CA ALA A 167 -11.65 9.75 10.59
C ALA A 167 -12.29 8.83 11.65
N LEU A 168 -11.75 7.62 11.90
CA LEU A 168 -12.27 6.70 12.93
C LEU A 168 -11.74 6.99 14.33
N TRP A 169 -10.51 7.47 14.47
CA TRP A 169 -9.86 7.60 15.78
C TRP A 169 -10.60 8.55 16.74
N PRO A 170 -11.22 9.68 16.31
CA PRO A 170 -11.95 10.56 17.24
C PRO A 170 -13.07 9.82 17.98
N HIS A 171 -13.73 8.87 17.31
CA HIS A 171 -14.78 8.03 17.91
C HIS A 171 -14.26 7.08 18.98
N LEU A 172 -12.95 6.80 19.00
CA LEU A 172 -12.32 5.97 20.02
C LEU A 172 -11.74 6.79 21.18
N ALA A 173 -11.42 8.06 20.93
CA ALA A 173 -10.84 9.00 21.88
C ALA A 173 -11.89 9.61 22.84
N GLY A 174 -13.18 9.45 22.55
CA GLY A 174 -14.26 9.89 23.44
C GLY A 174 -14.61 11.37 23.30
N PHE A 175 -14.34 11.99 22.14
CA PHE A 175 -14.83 13.34 21.88
C PHE A 175 -16.36 13.37 21.80
N ASP A 176 -16.94 14.43 22.35
CA ASP A 176 -18.36 14.71 22.26
C ASP A 176 -18.76 15.23 20.86
N LEU A 177 -20.03 15.04 20.48
CA LEU A 177 -20.64 15.60 19.27
C LEU A 177 -19.90 15.28 17.95
N LEU A 178 -19.57 14.01 17.74
CA LEU A 178 -18.97 13.55 16.48
C LEU A 178 -20.02 13.30 15.38
N PRO A 179 -19.68 13.55 14.09
CA PRO A 179 -20.53 13.16 12.98
C PRO A 179 -20.70 11.63 12.92
N PRO A 180 -21.68 11.08 12.18
CA PRO A 180 -21.80 9.63 12.02
C PRO A 180 -20.53 9.01 11.43
N LEU A 181 -20.26 7.74 11.77
CA LEU A 181 -19.11 7.00 11.23
C LEU A 181 -19.04 7.11 9.70
N PRO A 182 -17.85 7.39 9.12
CA PRO A 182 -17.70 7.53 7.69
C PRO A 182 -18.09 6.24 6.96
N ARG A 183 -18.64 6.39 5.74
CA ARG A 183 -18.91 5.26 4.86
C ARG A 183 -17.60 4.65 4.37
N ARG A 184 -17.56 3.33 4.21
CA ARG A 184 -16.39 2.62 3.67
C ARG A 184 -16.08 3.11 2.25
N PRO A 185 -14.83 3.52 1.96
CA PRO A 185 -14.47 3.96 0.62
C PRO A 185 -14.49 2.80 -0.39
N GLN A 186 -14.68 3.15 -1.66
CA GLN A 186 -14.57 2.21 -2.77
C GLN A 186 -13.14 2.21 -3.32
N LEU A 187 -12.37 1.20 -2.94
CA LEU A 187 -10.98 1.03 -3.36
C LEU A 187 -10.94 0.42 -4.77
N ARG A 188 -10.32 1.12 -5.74
CA ARG A 188 -10.32 0.78 -7.16
C ARG A 188 -9.23 -0.22 -7.55
N SER A 189 -8.13 -0.28 -6.81
CA SER A 189 -6.99 -1.14 -7.11
C SER A 189 -7.14 -2.57 -6.57
N ILE A 190 -8.13 -2.82 -5.71
CA ILE A 190 -8.43 -4.15 -5.17
C ILE A 190 -9.66 -4.70 -5.91
N PRO A 191 -9.54 -5.88 -6.58
CA PRO A 191 -10.70 -6.53 -7.18
C PRO A 191 -11.82 -6.70 -6.16
N LYS A 192 -13.07 -6.44 -6.57
CA LYS A 192 -14.22 -6.78 -5.74
C LYS A 192 -14.15 -8.29 -5.48
N ASP A 193 -14.23 -8.70 -4.21
CA ASP A 193 -14.39 -10.12 -3.89
C ASP A 193 -15.65 -10.57 -4.62
N ILE A 194 -15.49 -11.35 -5.69
CA ILE A 194 -16.61 -11.93 -6.42
C ILE A 194 -17.32 -12.77 -5.38
N SER A 195 -18.48 -12.27 -4.91
CA SER A 195 -19.16 -12.91 -3.80
C SER A 195 -19.35 -14.40 -4.14
N LYS A 196 -19.13 -15.30 -3.18
CA LYS A 196 -19.26 -16.74 -3.40
C LYS A 196 -20.60 -17.14 -4.06
N LYS A 197 -21.62 -16.28 -3.98
CA LYS A 197 -22.90 -16.42 -4.70
C LYS A 197 -22.76 -16.32 -6.23
N ALA A 198 -21.93 -15.43 -6.76
CA ALA A 198 -21.72 -15.31 -8.21
C ALA A 198 -20.99 -16.53 -8.79
N VAL A 199 -20.02 -17.08 -8.06
CA VAL A 199 -19.32 -18.32 -8.44
C VAL A 199 -20.29 -19.52 -8.46
N ARG A 200 -21.27 -19.58 -7.55
CA ARG A 200 -22.30 -20.63 -7.54
C ARG A 200 -23.27 -20.55 -8.72
N ARG A 201 -23.52 -19.35 -9.28
CA ARG A 201 -24.39 -19.17 -10.45
C ARG A 201 -23.72 -19.57 -11.78
N LEU A 202 -22.39 -19.50 -11.86
CA LEU A 202 -21.62 -19.91 -13.04
C LEU A 202 -21.39 -21.43 -13.13
N LYS A 203 -21.79 -22.20 -12.10
CA LYS A 203 -21.69 -23.67 -12.05
C LYS A 203 -23.03 -24.37 -12.27
N ARG A 204 -24.07 -23.64 -12.66
CA ARG A 204 -25.37 -24.17 -13.08
C ARG A 204 -25.55 -23.79 -14.54
#